data_AF-A0A382LBZ0-F1
#
_entry.id   AF-A0A382LBZ0-F1
#
_cell.length_a   1.000
_cell.length_b   1.000
_cell.length_c   1.000
_cell.angle_alpha   90.00
_cell.angle_beta   90.00
_cell.angle_gamma   90.00
#
_symmetry.space_group_name_H-M   'P 1'
#
loop_
_entity.id
_entity.type
_entity.pdbx_description
1 polymer ?
#
loop_
_entity_poly.entity_id
_entity_poly.type
_entity_poly.pdbx_seq_one_letter_code
_entity_poly.pdbx_strand_id
1 'polypeptide(L)'
;MFTFSRKHDIVKPLTLEAFAMSNNGRLHTSICDLFGIEHPIVLAGMGGASTPELAAAVSNAGGLGVLGAAACGPKQLRAWIRKTRELTDKPFGVD
;
A
#
# COMPACT_ATOMS: atom_id res chain seq x y z
N MET A 1 16.42 6.17 -29.82
CA MET A 1 15.70 4.89 -29.62
C MET A 1 16.51 4.09 -28.61
N PHE A 2 16.11 4.08 -27.34
CA PHE A 2 16.83 3.37 -26.28
C PHE A 2 16.07 2.09 -25.94
N THR A 3 16.68 0.94 -26.18
CA THR A 3 16.15 -0.37 -25.81
C THR A 3 16.69 -0.75 -24.43
N PHE A 4 15.80 -0.90 -23.44
CA PHE A 4 16.17 -1.41 -22.12
C PHE A 4 15.99 -2.93 -22.11
N SER A 5 17.10 -3.66 -22.19
CA SER A 5 17.13 -5.12 -22.01
C SER A 5 17.16 -5.43 -20.51
N ARG A 6 16.10 -6.00 -19.95
CA ARG A 6 16.12 -6.67 -18.65
C ARG A 6 16.01 -8.18 -18.87
N LYS A 7 17.15 -8.86 -18.83
CA LYS A 7 17.22 -10.30 -18.53
C LYS A 7 16.99 -10.48 -17.03
N HIS A 8 15.97 -11.26 -16.66
CA HIS A 8 16.00 -12.34 -15.67
C HIS A 8 14.56 -12.79 -15.38
N ASP A 9 14.19 -13.91 -16.00
CA ASP A 9 12.94 -14.63 -15.84
C ASP A 9 12.88 -15.36 -14.49
N ILE A 10 11.93 -14.98 -13.63
CA ILE A 10 11.22 -15.91 -12.73
C ILE A 10 9.76 -15.41 -12.64
N VAL A 11 9.03 -15.47 -13.74
CA VAL A 11 7.57 -15.44 -13.73
C VAL A 11 7.09 -16.87 -13.92
N LYS A 12 6.57 -17.46 -12.84
CA LYS A 12 5.76 -18.69 -12.95
C LYS A 12 4.64 -18.40 -13.95
N PRO A 13 4.30 -19.32 -14.87
CA PRO A 13 3.22 -19.10 -15.81
C PRO A 13 1.94 -18.87 -15.01
N LEU A 14 1.46 -17.63 -14.99
CA LEU A 14 0.09 -17.37 -14.57
C LEU A 14 -0.79 -18.06 -15.63
N THR A 15 -1.46 -19.13 -15.23
CA THR A 15 -2.46 -19.79 -16.06
C THR A 15 -3.48 -18.75 -16.52
N LEU A 16 -3.88 -18.79 -17.80
CA LEU A 16 -4.87 -17.88 -18.40
C LEU A 16 -6.16 -17.75 -17.57
N GLU A 17 -6.52 -18.78 -16.83
CA GLU A 17 -7.58 -18.82 -15.81
C GLU A 17 -7.43 -17.72 -14.75
N ALA A 18 -6.20 -17.48 -14.24
CA ALA A 18 -5.92 -16.46 -13.23
C ALA A 18 -6.01 -15.03 -13.79
N PHE A 19 -5.68 -14.86 -15.08
CA PHE A 19 -5.88 -13.58 -15.78
C PHE A 19 -7.37 -13.33 -16.06
N ALA A 20 -8.13 -14.37 -16.43
CA ALA A 20 -9.56 -14.27 -16.71
C ALA A 20 -10.41 -14.06 -15.44
N MET A 21 -10.04 -14.63 -14.28
CA MET A 21 -10.71 -14.39 -12.99
C MET A 21 -10.43 -12.99 -12.42
N SER A 22 -9.42 -12.28 -12.93
CA SER A 22 -9.10 -10.88 -12.56
C SER A 22 -9.94 -9.84 -13.33
N ASN A 23 -10.78 -10.25 -14.27
CA ASN A 23 -11.33 -9.35 -15.28
C ASN A 23 -12.60 -8.58 -14.87
N ASN A 24 -12.58 -7.95 -13.69
CA ASN A 24 -13.55 -6.91 -13.32
C ASN A 24 -12.96 -5.49 -13.47
N GLY A 25 -11.92 -5.31 -14.30
CA GLY A 25 -11.26 -4.02 -14.53
C GLY A 25 -10.45 -3.47 -13.34
N ARG A 26 -10.24 -4.25 -12.28
CA ARG A 26 -9.47 -3.82 -11.10
C ARG A 26 -7.98 -4.15 -11.29
N LEU A 27 -7.12 -3.13 -11.16
CA LEU A 27 -5.67 -3.29 -11.15
C LEU A 27 -5.26 -4.14 -9.93
N HIS A 28 -4.60 -5.28 -10.17
CA HIS A 28 -4.10 -6.18 -9.13
C HIS A 28 -2.64 -6.57 -9.43
N THR A 29 -1.77 -6.50 -8.43
CA THR A 29 -0.35 -6.88 -8.54
C THR A 29 0.09 -7.63 -7.28
N SER A 30 1.32 -8.19 -7.27
CA SER A 30 1.87 -8.89 -6.10
C SER A 30 1.95 -8.05 -4.81
N ILE A 31 1.89 -6.72 -4.92
CA ILE A 31 1.81 -5.80 -3.77
C ILE A 31 0.48 -5.97 -3.03
N CYS A 32 -0.62 -6.22 -3.75
CA CYS A 32 -1.93 -6.49 -3.15
C CYS A 32 -1.88 -7.72 -2.25
N ASP A 33 -1.30 -8.81 -2.76
CA ASP A 33 -1.15 -10.08 -2.02
C ASP A 33 -0.21 -9.92 -0.82
N LEU A 34 0.90 -9.20 -1.00
CA LEU A 34 1.92 -9.04 0.03
C LEU A 34 1.41 -8.26 1.25
N PHE A 35 0.60 -7.22 1.03
CA PHE A 35 0.13 -6.35 2.10
C PHE A 35 -1.35 -6.56 2.47
N GLY A 36 -2.07 -7.41 1.75
CA GLY A 36 -3.50 -7.63 1.96
C GLY A 36 -4.36 -6.39 1.62
N ILE A 37 -4.05 -5.72 0.51
CA ILE A 37 -4.75 -4.50 0.05
C ILE A 37 -5.49 -4.76 -1.28
N GLU A 38 -6.52 -3.97 -1.57
CA GLU A 38 -7.37 -4.15 -2.76
C GLU A 38 -6.77 -3.51 -4.02
N HIS A 39 -6.02 -2.42 -3.84
CA HIS A 39 -5.46 -1.62 -4.90
C HIS A 39 -3.95 -1.47 -4.72
N PRO A 40 -3.14 -1.61 -5.78
CA PRO A 40 -1.69 -1.45 -5.71
C PRO A 40 -1.30 0.04 -5.67
N ILE A 41 -1.92 0.79 -4.78
CA ILE A 41 -1.74 2.23 -4.57
C ILE A 41 -1.29 2.43 -3.13
N VAL A 42 -0.13 3.07 -2.98
CA VAL A 42 0.51 3.33 -1.69
C VAL A 42 0.58 4.84 -1.48
N LEU A 43 0.14 5.30 -0.32
CA LEU A 43 0.37 6.68 0.12
C LEU A 43 1.83 6.80 0.57
N ALA A 44 2.57 7.77 0.02
CA ALA A 44 3.92 8.05 0.48
C ALA A 44 3.93 8.61 1.91
N GLY A 45 4.90 8.18 2.73
CA GLY A 45 5.17 8.76 4.03
C GLY A 45 5.78 10.15 3.89
N MET A 46 4.98 11.21 4.09
CA MET A 46 5.45 12.58 4.00
C MET A 46 5.28 13.24 5.37
N GLY A 47 6.41 13.51 6.04
CA GLY A 47 6.42 14.19 7.33
C GLY A 47 5.63 15.51 7.28
N GLY A 48 4.63 15.63 8.14
CA GLY A 48 3.75 16.82 8.21
C GLY A 48 2.51 16.80 7.31
N ALA A 49 2.41 15.88 6.33
CA ALA A 49 1.24 15.74 5.47
C ALA A 49 0.51 14.39 5.67
N SER A 50 1.24 13.31 5.91
CA SER A 50 0.69 11.96 6.07
C SER A 50 0.25 11.69 7.50
N THR A 51 -0.85 12.34 7.90
CA THR A 51 -1.47 12.25 9.24
C THR A 51 -2.24 10.94 9.45
N PRO A 52 -2.64 10.61 10.69
CA PRO A 52 -3.49 9.45 10.98
C PRO A 52 -4.77 9.36 10.15
N GLU A 53 -5.43 10.48 9.91
CA GLU A 53 -6.69 10.56 9.16
C GLU A 53 -6.45 10.24 7.67
N LEU A 54 -5.39 10.81 7.08
CA LEU A 54 -5.06 10.56 5.68
C LEU A 54 -4.66 9.10 5.45
N ALA A 55 -3.80 8.55 6.32
CA ALA A 55 -3.38 7.15 6.22
C ALA A 55 -4.58 6.20 6.40
N ALA A 56 -5.46 6.46 7.38
CA ALA A 56 -6.66 5.64 7.59
C ALA A 56 -7.62 5.73 6.39
N ALA A 57 -7.83 6.92 5.83
CA ALA A 57 -8.69 7.11 4.66
C ALA A 57 -8.21 6.31 3.44
N VAL A 58 -6.91 6.36 3.14
CA VAL A 58 -6.32 5.57 2.03
C VAL A 58 -6.45 4.07 2.29
N SER A 59 -6.22 3.63 3.53
CA SER A 59 -6.37 2.22 3.91
C SER A 59 -7.82 1.78 3.73
N ASN A 60 -8.78 2.55 4.25
CA ASN A 60 -10.23 2.32 4.10
C ASN A 60 -10.67 2.25 2.63
N ALA A 61 -10.09 3.07 1.76
CA ALA A 61 -10.32 3.05 0.32
C ALA A 61 -9.71 1.83 -0.41
N GLY A 62 -8.95 0.98 0.29
CA GLY A 62 -8.38 -0.25 -0.27
C GLY A 62 -6.94 -0.13 -0.76
N GLY A 63 -6.28 1.01 -0.55
CA GLY A 63 -4.83 1.16 -0.74
C GLY A 63 -4.04 0.87 0.53
N LEU A 64 -2.74 1.15 0.51
CA LEU A 64 -1.89 1.12 1.71
C LEU A 64 -1.63 2.55 2.19
N GLY A 65 -2.27 2.94 3.29
CA GLY A 65 -1.94 4.20 3.98
C GLY A 65 -0.62 4.10 4.75
N VAL A 66 0.19 5.15 4.74
CA VAL A 66 1.46 5.20 5.48
C VAL A 66 1.54 6.49 6.28
N LEU A 67 1.87 6.38 7.57
CA LEU A 67 2.13 7.53 8.44
C LEU A 67 3.50 8.14 8.15
N GLY A 68 3.55 9.46 7.99
CA GLY A 68 4.81 10.20 7.83
C GLY A 68 5.38 10.58 9.20
N ALA A 69 6.19 9.69 9.77
CA ALA A 69 6.73 9.77 11.12
C ALA A 69 8.10 10.44 11.21
N ALA A 70 8.68 10.92 10.10
CA ALA A 70 10.00 11.56 10.05
C ALA A 70 10.23 12.66 11.11
N ALA A 71 9.19 13.43 11.47
CA ALA A 71 9.26 14.48 12.49
C ALA A 71 8.68 14.07 13.85
N CYS A 72 8.21 12.83 14.00
CA CYS A 72 7.54 12.35 15.21
C CYS A 72 8.53 11.80 16.24
N GLY A 73 8.43 12.28 17.48
CA GLY A 73 9.04 11.60 18.62
C GLY A 73 8.32 10.28 18.96
N PRO A 74 8.94 9.35 19.71
CA PRO A 74 8.36 8.03 20.00
C PRO A 74 6.97 8.06 20.67
N LYS A 75 6.73 9.04 21.57
CA LYS A 75 5.43 9.22 22.23
C LYS A 75 4.34 9.64 21.24
N GLN A 76 4.67 10.57 20.34
CA GLN A 76 3.76 11.06 19.31
C GLN A 76 3.45 9.97 18.29
N LEU A 77 4.47 9.25 17.81
CA LEU A 77 4.27 8.12 16.90
C LEU A 77 3.37 7.05 17.51
N ARG A 78 3.57 6.70 18.78
CA ARG A 78 2.68 5.75 19.48
C ARG A 78 1.23 6.24 19.54
N ALA A 79 1.02 7.53 19.79
CA ALA A 79 -0.32 8.11 19.78
C ALA A 79 -0.94 8.09 18.37
N TRP A 80 -0.16 8.38 17.34
CA TRP A 80 -0.60 8.35 15.95
C TRP A 80 -0.98 6.94 15.50
N ILE A 81 -0.17 5.92 15.80
CA ILE A 81 -0.48 4.52 15.49
C ILE A 81 -1.80 4.09 16.14
N ARG A 82 -2.04 4.47 17.40
CA ARG A 82 -3.30 4.18 18.10
C ARG A 82 -4.49 4.87 17.43
N LYS A 83 -4.36 6.17 17.14
CA LYS A 83 -5.39 6.93 16.45
C LYS A 83 -5.72 6.34 15.08
N THR A 84 -4.71 5.94 14.29
CA THR A 84 -4.96 5.28 13.00
C THR A 84 -5.69 3.95 13.19
N ARG A 85 -5.36 3.15 14.20
CA ARG A 85 -6.09 1.91 14.51
C ARG A 85 -7.53 2.14 14.97
N GLU A 86 -7.84 3.28 15.57
CA GLU A 86 -9.22 3.65 15.88
C GLU A 86 -10.03 4.05 14.63
N LEU A 87 -9.35 4.47 13.55
CA LEU A 87 -9.97 4.96 12.31
C LEU A 87 -10.04 3.89 11.20
N THR A 88 -9.28 2.81 11.30
CA THR A 88 -9.28 1.72 10.32
C THR A 88 -8.84 0.38 10.91
N ASP A 89 -9.58 -0.67 10.53
CA ASP A 89 -9.19 -2.07 10.76
C ASP A 89 -8.29 -2.62 9.63
N LYS A 90 -8.08 -1.85 8.55
CA LYS A 90 -7.28 -2.28 7.40
C LYS A 90 -5.76 -2.11 7.64
N PRO A 91 -4.89 -2.77 6.85
CA PRO A 91 -3.44 -2.62 6.95
C PRO A 91 -2.98 -1.18 6.69
N PHE A 92 -1.97 -0.72 7.43
CA PHE A 92 -1.30 0.56 7.20
C PHE A 92 0.17 0.46 7.62
N GLY A 93 1.01 1.35 7.10
CA GLY A 93 2.45 1.44 7.37
C GLY A 93 2.87 2.68 8.15
N VAL A 94 4.16 2.74 8.47
CA VAL A 94 4.84 3.88 9.09
C VAL A 94 6.19 4.04 8.38
N ASP A 95 6.53 5.27 8.02
CA ASP A 95 7.81 5.70 7.45
C ASP A 95 8.38 6.85 8.30
#